data_AF-A0AAW1TVF8-F1
#
_entry.id   AF-A0AAW1TVF8-F1
#
_cell.length_a   1.000
_cell.length_b   1.000
_cell.length_c   1.000
_cell.angle_alpha   90.00
_cell.angle_beta   90.00
_cell.angle_gamma   90.00
#
_symmetry.space_group_name_H-M   'P 1'
#
loop_
_entity.id
_entity.type
_entity.pdbx_description
1 polymer ?
#
loop_
_entity_poly.entity_id
_entity_poly.type
_entity_poly.pdbx_seq_one_letter_code
_entity_poly.pdbx_strand_id
1 'polypeptide(L)'
;MGNSAVDWYSCTLHKLTIEAGWKEWREIFCNTFASKGWSPIRYALAFEYQTGSFLQYSIKEERLLQSVLQVRKTVDNGTLIDLIASGLPNHIMDKIDREKLTKTEDLHNESGKLEHLSYTPIT
;
A
#
# COMPACT_ATOMS: atom_id res chain seq x y z
N MET A 1 -18.30 -27.17 -7.31
CA MET A 1 -17.89 -25.99 -6.51
C MET A 1 -19.05 -25.00 -6.59
N GLY A 2 -19.82 -24.89 -5.50
CA GLY A 2 -21.13 -24.23 -5.50
C GLY A 2 -21.03 -22.72 -5.73
N ASN A 3 -22.06 -22.16 -6.37
CA ASN A 3 -22.21 -20.74 -6.67
C ASN A 3 -22.30 -19.90 -5.38
N SER A 4 -21.16 -19.67 -4.72
CA SER A 4 -21.05 -18.88 -3.48
C SER A 4 -21.68 -17.48 -3.61
N ALA A 5 -21.70 -16.93 -4.82
CA ALA A 5 -22.39 -15.68 -5.14
C ALA A 5 -23.94 -15.80 -5.08
N VAL A 6 -24.50 -16.94 -5.52
CA VAL A 6 -25.94 -17.21 -5.47
C VAL A 6 -26.38 -17.47 -4.04
N ASP A 7 -25.62 -18.24 -3.29
CA ASP A 7 -25.90 -18.50 -1.87
C ASP A 7 -25.82 -17.21 -1.04
N TRP A 8 -24.82 -16.36 -1.32
CA TRP A 8 -24.70 -15.03 -0.71
C TRP A 8 -25.88 -14.14 -1.08
N TYR A 9 -26.32 -14.13 -2.34
CA TYR A 9 -27.45 -13.32 -2.80
C TYR A 9 -28.74 -13.71 -2.07
N SER A 10 -29.06 -15.01 -2.00
CA SER A 10 -30.24 -15.52 -1.28
C SER A 10 -30.21 -15.18 0.21
N CYS A 11 -29.04 -15.29 0.86
CA CYS A 11 -28.88 -14.91 2.27
C CYS A 11 -29.00 -13.39 2.49
N THR A 12 -28.44 -12.60 1.58
CA THR A 12 -28.41 -11.13 1.68
C THR A 12 -29.79 -10.53 1.43
N LEU A 13 -30.56 -11.11 0.51
CA LEU A 13 -31.96 -10.75 0.27
C LEU A 13 -32.83 -10.95 1.52
N HIS A 14 -32.58 -12.01 2.29
CA HIS A 14 -33.26 -12.25 3.56
C HIS A 14 -32.85 -11.26 4.67
N LYS A 15 -31.60 -10.78 4.65
CA LYS A 15 -31.03 -9.89 5.68
C LYS A 15 -31.33 -8.41 5.46
N LEU A 16 -31.28 -7.95 4.21
CA LEU A 16 -31.49 -6.55 3.84
C LEU A 16 -32.96 -6.20 3.55
N THR A 17 -33.84 -7.22 3.48
CA THR A 17 -35.21 -7.12 2.98
C THR A 17 -35.30 -6.46 1.59
N ILE A 18 -36.49 -6.36 1.00
CA ILE A 18 -36.68 -5.79 -0.35
C ILE A 18 -36.56 -4.25 -0.33
N GLU A 19 -36.55 -3.65 0.86
CA GLU A 19 -36.58 -2.19 1.06
C GLU A 19 -35.18 -1.55 1.09
N ALA A 20 -34.10 -2.33 1.24
CA ALA A 20 -32.74 -1.80 1.23
C ALA A 20 -32.38 -1.15 -0.10
N GLY A 21 -31.83 0.06 -0.02
CA GLY A 21 -31.39 0.80 -1.19
C GLY A 21 -30.18 0.15 -1.87
N TRP A 22 -30.03 0.41 -3.18
CA TRP A 22 -28.89 -0.06 -3.98
C TRP A 22 -27.51 0.27 -3.35
N LYS A 23 -27.41 1.42 -2.66
CA LYS A 23 -26.17 1.84 -1.99
C LYS A 23 -25.72 0.86 -0.91
N GLU A 24 -26.65 0.37 -0.10
CA GLU A 24 -26.44 -0.60 0.99
C GLU A 24 -26.06 -1.97 0.43
N TRP A 25 -26.78 -2.40 -0.60
CA TRP A 25 -26.50 -3.64 -1.33
C TRP A 25 -25.08 -3.64 -1.92
N ARG A 26 -24.69 -2.54 -2.56
CA ARG A 26 -23.36 -2.37 -3.13
C ARG A 26 -22.28 -2.42 -2.05
N GLU A 27 -22.48 -1.76 -0.91
CA GLU A 27 -21.52 -1.79 0.20
C GLU A 27 -21.33 -3.19 0.77
N ILE A 28 -22.42 -3.94 0.99
CA ILE A 28 -22.34 -5.30 1.56
C ILE A 28 -21.74 -6.28 0.55
N PHE A 29 -22.04 -6.12 -0.74
CA PHE A 29 -21.41 -6.89 -1.81
C PHE A 29 -19.90 -6.64 -1.86
N CYS A 30 -19.49 -5.37 -1.95
CA CYS A 30 -18.08 -4.98 -1.91
C CYS A 30 -17.41 -5.48 -0.63
N ASN A 31 -18.08 -5.43 0.52
CA ASN A 31 -17.53 -5.95 1.77
C ASN A 31 -17.38 -7.47 1.80
N THR A 32 -18.26 -8.22 1.15
CA THR A 32 -18.24 -9.69 1.22
C THR A 32 -17.22 -10.27 0.24
N PHE A 33 -17.10 -9.66 -0.94
CA PHE A 33 -16.22 -10.15 -2.01
C PHE A 33 -14.95 -9.34 -2.22
N ALA A 34 -14.76 -8.22 -1.52
CA ALA A 34 -13.45 -7.56 -1.50
C ALA A 34 -12.41 -8.56 -1.01
N SER A 35 -11.28 -8.57 -1.71
CA SER A 35 -10.05 -9.22 -1.27
C SER A 35 -9.60 -8.57 0.05
N LYS A 36 -10.08 -9.10 1.17
CA LYS A 36 -9.69 -8.74 2.55
C LYS A 36 -8.57 -9.64 3.09
N GLY A 37 -7.95 -10.42 2.22
CA GLY A 37 -6.86 -11.32 2.59
C GLY A 37 -5.63 -10.55 3.03
N TRP A 38 -4.78 -11.18 3.85
CA TRP A 38 -3.52 -10.59 4.29
C TRP A 38 -2.43 -10.55 3.22
N SER A 39 -2.64 -11.19 2.06
CA SER A 39 -1.59 -11.31 1.03
C SER A 39 -1.15 -9.96 0.45
N PRO A 40 -2.05 -9.03 0.06
CA PRO A 40 -1.64 -7.67 -0.35
C PRO A 40 -0.93 -6.91 0.78
N ILE A 41 -1.41 -7.07 2.03
CA ILE A 41 -0.81 -6.43 3.22
C ILE A 41 0.61 -6.93 3.43
N ARG A 42 0.81 -8.24 3.44
CA ARG A 42 2.13 -8.87 3.61
C ARG A 42 3.07 -8.52 2.48
N TYR A 43 2.58 -8.46 1.24
CA TYR A 43 3.40 -8.09 0.10
C TYR A 43 3.89 -6.65 0.20
N ALA A 44 3.02 -5.69 0.57
CA ALA A 44 3.42 -4.30 0.71
C ALA A 44 4.36 -4.06 1.90
N LEU A 45 4.14 -4.73 3.04
CA LEU A 45 5.00 -4.57 4.23
C LEU A 45 6.35 -5.28 4.13
N ALA A 46 6.46 -6.31 3.30
CA ALA A 46 7.71 -7.02 3.04
C ALA A 46 8.37 -6.58 1.72
N PHE A 47 7.91 -5.47 1.16
CA PHE A 47 8.48 -4.93 -0.07
C PHE A 47 9.79 -4.22 0.29
N GLU A 48 10.90 -4.69 -0.28
CA GLU A 48 12.22 -4.16 0.00
C GLU A 48 12.93 -3.82 -1.32
N TYR A 49 13.84 -2.84 -1.26
CA TYR A 49 14.64 -2.46 -2.41
C TYR A 49 15.58 -3.59 -2.82
N GLN A 50 15.53 -3.97 -4.09
CA GLN A 50 16.42 -4.99 -4.65
C GLN A 50 17.43 -4.40 -5.63
N THR A 51 16.97 -3.65 -6.62
CA THR A 51 17.82 -3.08 -7.67
C THR A 51 17.08 -1.97 -8.43
N GLY A 52 17.83 -1.13 -9.14
CA GLY A 52 17.30 -0.06 -9.98
C GLY A 52 17.20 1.29 -9.27
N SER A 53 16.32 2.16 -9.75
CA SER A 53 16.21 3.53 -9.24
C SER A 53 15.54 3.58 -7.86
N PHE A 54 16.17 4.28 -6.91
CA PHE A 54 15.64 4.48 -5.56
C PHE A 54 14.34 5.30 -5.55
N LEU A 55 14.22 6.29 -6.44
CA LEU A 55 13.02 7.08 -6.66
C LEU A 55 11.87 6.21 -7.18
N GLN A 56 12.13 5.38 -8.20
CA GLN A 56 11.13 4.46 -8.73
C GLN A 56 10.67 3.45 -7.68
N TYR A 57 11.60 2.95 -6.88
CA TYR A 57 11.30 2.11 -5.73
C TYR A 57 10.39 2.83 -4.72
N SER A 58 10.78 4.02 -4.26
CA SER A 58 10.07 4.78 -3.23
C SER A 58 8.63 5.11 -3.65
N ILE A 59 8.44 5.52 -4.92
CA ILE A 59 7.11 5.79 -5.50
C ILE A 59 6.27 4.50 -5.58
N LYS A 60 6.89 3.38 -5.94
CA LYS A 60 6.19 2.09 -6.04
C LYS A 60 5.74 1.60 -4.68
N GLU A 61 6.61 1.70 -3.67
CA GLU A 61 6.30 1.33 -2.31
C GLU A 61 5.21 2.24 -1.71
N GLU A 62 5.29 3.56 -1.93
CA GLU A 62 4.23 4.50 -1.53
C GLU A 62 2.87 4.07 -2.09
N ARG A 63 2.80 3.76 -3.39
CA ARG A 63 1.56 3.30 -4.04
C ARG A 63 1.04 1.98 -3.46
N LEU A 64 1.94 1.02 -3.19
CA LEU A 64 1.56 -0.26 -2.58
C LEU A 64 0.99 -0.04 -1.19
N LEU A 65 1.67 0.75 -0.35
CA LEU A 65 1.21 1.09 0.99
C LEU A 65 -0.12 1.84 0.94
N GLN A 66 -0.27 2.87 0.11
CA GLN A 66 -1.54 3.57 -0.06
C GLN A 66 -2.66 2.63 -0.51
N SER A 67 -2.41 1.74 -1.49
CA SER A 67 -3.42 0.80 -2.01
C SER A 67 -3.88 -0.21 -0.97
N VAL A 68 -2.97 -0.69 -0.12
CA VAL A 68 -3.23 -1.66 0.93
C VAL A 68 -3.86 -0.99 2.16
N LEU A 69 -3.43 0.23 2.46
CA LEU A 69 -3.86 0.99 3.62
C LEU A 69 -5.17 1.75 3.38
N GLN A 70 -5.78 1.72 2.18
CA GLN A 70 -7.17 2.18 1.98
C GLN A 70 -8.17 1.49 2.93
N VAL A 71 -7.82 0.33 3.49
CA VAL A 71 -8.60 -0.35 4.55
C VAL A 71 -8.54 0.42 5.88
N ARG A 72 -7.50 1.21 6.12
CA ARG A 72 -7.31 2.08 7.30
C ARG A 72 -7.55 3.54 6.88
N LYS A 73 -8.63 4.14 7.35
CA LYS A 73 -9.15 5.44 6.89
C LYS A 73 -8.18 6.63 6.92
N THR A 74 -7.06 6.56 7.62
CA THR A 74 -5.97 7.56 7.56
C THR A 74 -4.66 6.91 7.99
N VAL A 75 -3.59 7.17 7.23
CA VAL A 75 -2.20 6.92 7.63
C VAL A 75 -1.54 8.28 7.62
N ASP A 76 -0.87 8.65 8.70
CA ASP A 76 -0.16 9.91 8.75
C ASP A 76 1.09 9.85 7.85
N ASN A 77 1.47 11.01 7.31
CA ASN A 77 2.60 11.11 6.39
C ASN A 77 3.92 10.66 7.04
N GLY A 78 4.08 10.84 8.36
CA GLY A 78 5.27 10.42 9.09
C GLY A 78 5.43 8.90 9.06
N THR A 79 4.39 8.17 9.44
CA THR A 79 4.36 6.70 9.37
C THR A 79 4.58 6.19 7.94
N LEU A 80 4.01 6.88 6.93
CA LEU A 80 4.22 6.50 5.53
C LEU A 80 5.69 6.66 5.10
N ILE A 81 6.34 7.77 5.49
CA ILE A 81 7.76 8.02 5.24
C ILE A 81 8.62 6.97 5.95
N ASP A 82 8.33 6.65 7.21
CA ASP A 82 9.08 5.66 7.98
C ASP A 82 9.00 4.27 7.36
N LEU A 83 7.82 3.88 6.88
CA LEU A 83 7.62 2.61 6.19
C LEU A 83 8.41 2.54 4.88
N ILE A 84 8.31 3.56 4.03
CA ILE A 84 9.05 3.60 2.75
C ILE A 84 10.57 3.63 2.99
N ALA A 85 11.02 4.41 3.97
CA ALA A 85 12.43 4.49 4.30
C ALA A 85 12.96 3.13 4.78
N SER A 86 12.19 2.38 5.58
CA SER A 86 12.62 1.09 6.12
C SER A 86 12.96 0.02 5.07
N GLY A 87 12.42 0.14 3.86
CA GLY A 87 12.73 -0.75 2.75
C GLY A 87 13.92 -0.32 1.89
N LEU A 88 14.50 0.87 2.15
CA LEU A 88 15.74 1.33 1.49
C LEU A 88 16.99 0.74 2.15
N PRO A 89 18.11 0.58 1.41
CA PRO A 89 19.37 0.14 1.99
C PRO A 89 19.89 1.10 3.08
N ASN A 90 20.44 0.56 4.17
CA ASN A 90 20.95 1.37 5.30
C ASN A 90 21.90 2.49 4.88
N HIS A 91 22.82 2.23 3.94
CA HIS A 91 23.78 3.23 3.45
C HIS A 91 23.15 4.42 2.71
N ILE A 92 21.90 4.30 2.27
CA ILE A 92 21.09 5.37 1.71
C ILE A 92 20.36 6.09 2.84
N MET A 93 19.72 5.36 3.75
CA MET A 93 19.03 5.93 4.91
C MET A 93 19.94 6.80 5.78
N ASP A 94 21.19 6.36 6.00
CA ASP A 94 22.18 7.10 6.80
C ASP A 94 22.52 8.48 6.20
N LYS A 95 22.24 8.68 4.90
CA LYS A 95 22.47 9.95 4.19
C LYS A 95 21.25 10.86 4.15
N ILE A 96 20.08 10.35 4.52
CA ILE A 96 18.82 11.08 4.49
C ILE A 96 18.53 11.59 5.90
N ASP A 97 18.37 12.91 6.03
CA ASP A 97 18.03 13.54 7.29
C ASP A 97 16.52 13.39 7.56
N ARG A 98 16.16 12.52 8.50
CA ARG A 98 14.77 12.20 8.84
C ARG A 98 13.96 13.40 9.33
N GLU A 99 14.59 14.34 10.04
CA GLU A 99 13.89 15.51 10.61
C GLU A 99 13.45 16.50 9.52
N LYS A 100 14.10 16.46 8.35
CA LYS A 100 13.73 17.29 7.19
C LYS A 100 12.56 16.74 6.39
N LEU A 101 12.15 15.49 6.64
CA LEU A 101 11.10 14.83 5.86
C LEU A 101 9.71 15.07 6.50
N THR A 102 8.89 15.86 5.81
CA THR A 102 7.51 16.17 6.23
C THR A 102 6.46 15.56 5.30
N LYS A 103 6.82 15.34 4.03
CA LYS A 103 5.99 14.72 3.00
C LYS A 103 6.76 13.66 2.24
N THR A 104 6.06 12.74 1.58
CA THR A 104 6.69 11.70 0.75
C THR A 104 7.48 12.29 -0.42
N GLU A 105 7.09 13.47 -0.90
CA GLU A 105 7.84 14.22 -1.91
C GLU A 105 9.27 14.60 -1.45
N ASP A 106 9.44 14.92 -0.16
CA ASP A 106 10.75 15.24 0.41
C ASP A 106 11.67 14.01 0.30
N LEU A 107 11.14 12.83 0.66
CA LEU A 107 11.85 11.57 0.56
C LEU A 107 12.19 11.22 -0.89
N HIS A 108 11.25 11.42 -1.82
CA HIS A 108 11.49 11.20 -3.25
C HIS A 108 12.60 12.09 -3.79
N ASN A 109 12.62 13.36 -3.40
CA ASN A 109 13.66 14.29 -3.84
C ASN A 109 15.04 13.90 -3.31
N GLU A 110 15.15 13.50 -2.03
CA GLU A 110 16.41 13.01 -1.46
C GLU A 110 16.85 11.68 -2.11
N SER A 111 15.94 10.72 -2.29
CA SER A 111 16.21 9.48 -3.03
C SER A 111 16.71 9.77 -4.45
N GLY A 112 16.10 10.74 -5.14
CA GLY A 112 16.50 11.19 -6.48
C GLY A 112 17.94 11.73 -6.54
N LYS A 113 18.39 12.45 -5.50
CA LYS A 113 19.78 12.93 -5.40
C LYS A 113 20.76 11.79 -5.22
N LEU A 114 20.33 10.71 -4.56
CA LEU A 114 21.15 9.55 -4.22
C LEU A 114 21.15 8.47 -5.32
N GLU A 115 20.45 8.69 -6.44
CA GLU A 115 20.36 7.73 -7.56
C GLU A 115 21.70 7.29 -8.12
N HIS A 116 22.70 8.17 -8.11
CA HIS A 116 24.06 7.85 -8.55
C HIS A 116 24.71 6.72 -7.74
N LEU A 117 24.22 6.43 -6.53
CA LEU A 117 24.70 5.35 -5.67
C LEU A 117 24.08 3.99 -6.00
N SER A 118 23.01 3.95 -6.80
CA SER A 118 22.39 2.68 -7.25
C SER A 118 23.29 1.92 -8.23
N TYR A 119 24.19 2.63 -8.91
CA TYR A 119 25.21 2.07 -9.79
C TYR A 119 26.53 1.95 -9.05
N THR A 120 26.70 0.90 -8.24
CA THR A 120 28.06 0.41 -7.96
C THR A 120 28.50 -0.48 -9.11
N PRO A 121 29.49 -0.08 -9.94
CA PRO A 121 30.10 -1.02 -10.86
C PRO A 121 30.81 -2.08 -10.02
N ILE A 122 30.41 -3.33 -10.21
CA ILE A 122 31.09 -4.50 -9.64
C ILE A 122 32.55 -4.41 -10.14
N THR A 123 33.48 -4.21 -9.22
CA THR A 123 34.92 -4.23 -9.50
C THR A 123 35.45 -5.65 -9.44
#